data_AF-A0A809ZKA7-F1
#
_entry.id   AF-A0A809ZKA7-F1
#
_cell.length_a   1.000
_cell.length_b   1.000
_cell.length_c   1.000
_cell.angle_alpha   90.00
_cell.angle_beta   90.00
_cell.angle_gamma   90.00
#
_symmetry.space_group_name_H-M   'P 1'
#
loop_
_entity.id
_entity.type
_entity.pdbx_description
1 polymer ?
#
loop_
_entity_poly.entity_id
_entity_poly.type
_entity_poly.pdbx_seq_one_letter_code
_entity_poly.pdbx_strand_id
1 'polypeptide(L)' 'MQGPRRLTCSRCGTEFGCDLSGTCWCAEETARLPMPVKGEDCLCRDCLRKAAARSPDGAQA' A
#
# COMPACT_ATOMS: atom_id res chain seq x y z
N MET A 1 12.06 -12.46 12.59
CA MET A 1 12.12 -11.55 11.43
C MET A 1 11.20 -12.12 10.37
N GLN A 2 10.08 -11.46 10.11
CA GLN A 2 9.11 -11.93 9.13
C GLN A 2 9.57 -11.33 7.80
N GLY A 3 10.12 -12.14 6.89
CA GLY A 3 10.56 -11.64 5.59
C GLY A 3 9.39 -11.19 4.69
N PRO A 4 9.68 -10.63 3.52
CA PRO A 4 8.65 -10.12 2.60
C PRO A 4 7.67 -11.23 2.25
N ARG A 5 6.40 -11.00 2.57
CA ARG A 5 5.31 -11.96 2.34
C ARG A 5 4.78 -11.72 0.95
N ARG A 6 4.59 -12.78 0.17
CA ARG A 6 3.83 -12.68 -1.07
C ARG A 6 2.36 -12.49 -0.72
N LEU A 7 1.84 -11.30 -0.98
CA LEU A 7 0.43 -10.95 -0.86
C LEU A 7 -0.15 -10.74 -2.25
N THR A 8 -1.46 -10.89 -2.37
CA THR A 8 -2.20 -10.65 -3.61
C THR A 8 -3.01 -9.38 -3.47
N CYS A 9 -2.90 -8.47 -4.44
CA CYS A 9 -3.60 -7.19 -4.39
C CYS A 9 -5.11 -7.41 -4.47
N SER A 10 -5.86 -6.97 -3.44
CA SER A 10 -7.33 -7.12 -3.40
C SER A 10 -8.05 -6.42 -4.56
N ARG A 11 -7.38 -5.52 -5.29
CA ARG A 11 -7.96 -4.71 -6.36
C ARG A 11 -7.68 -5.23 -7.76
N CYS A 12 -6.55 -5.90 -7.98
CA CYS A 12 -6.12 -6.36 -9.30
C CYS A 12 -5.64 -7.81 -9.35
N GLY A 13 -5.52 -8.49 -8.21
CA GLY A 13 -5.07 -9.88 -8.15
C GLY A 13 -3.57 -10.09 -8.37
N THR A 14 -2.77 -9.02 -8.46
CA THR A 14 -1.32 -9.13 -8.67
C THR A 14 -0.61 -9.57 -7.40
N GLU A 15 0.27 -10.56 -7.49
CA GLU A 15 1.19 -10.91 -6.39
C GLU A 15 2.27 -9.85 -6.22
N PHE A 16 2.47 -9.40 -4.98
CA PHE A 16 3.50 -8.44 -4.60
C PHE A 16 4.09 -8.80 -3.23
N GLY A 17 5.32 -8.35 -2.99
CA GLY A 17 5.95 -8.47 -1.68
C GLY A 17 5.44 -7.39 -0.72
N CYS A 18 4.90 -7.79 0.42
CA CYS A 18 4.62 -6.91 1.54
C CYS A 18 5.36 -7.42 2.78
N ASP A 19 6.33 -6.64 3.22
CA ASP A 19 6.96 -6.82 4.51
C ASP A 19 6.20 -6.00 5.54
N LEU A 20 5.26 -6.65 6.25
CA LEU A 20 4.44 -6.02 7.30
C LEU A 20 5.28 -5.44 8.46
N SER A 21 6.60 -5.62 8.45
CA SER A 21 7.54 -4.97 9.37
C SER A 21 7.83 -3.51 8.98
N GLY A 22 7.29 -3.02 7.85
CA GLY A 22 7.52 -1.66 7.35
C GLY A 22 8.63 -1.56 6.30
N THR A 23 9.19 -2.69 5.88
CA THR A 23 10.21 -2.78 4.82
C THR A 23 9.59 -3.06 3.44
N CYS A 24 8.28 -2.87 3.29
CA CYS A 24 7.61 -2.99 1.98
C CYS A 24 7.92 -1.77 1.12
N TRP A 25 7.89 -1.94 -0.20
CA TRP A 25 7.89 -0.82 -1.15
C TRP A 25 6.80 0.21 -0.84
N CYS A 26 5.70 -0.21 -0.18
CA CYS A 26 4.59 0.66 0.20
C CYS A 26 4.96 1.68 1.29
N ALA A 27 5.94 1.36 2.14
CA ALA A 27 6.48 2.26 3.15
C ALA A 27 7.56 3.19 2.58
N GLU A 28 8.29 2.73 1.55
CA GLU A 28 9.25 3.56 0.80
C GLU A 28 8.54 4.55 -0.14
N GLU A 29 7.34 4.20 -0.62
CA GLU A 29 6.58 5.03 -1.54
C GLU A 29 6.06 6.30 -0.84
N THR A 30 6.41 7.46 -1.38
CA THR A 30 6.03 8.78 -0.86
C THR A 30 4.58 9.16 -1.21
N ALA A 31 3.93 8.38 -2.06
CA ALA A 31 2.52 8.52 -2.41
C ALA A 31 1.65 8.05 -1.23
N ARG A 32 1.36 8.99 -0.32
CA ARG A 32 0.55 8.75 0.89
C ARG A 32 -0.93 8.96 0.54
N LEU A 33 -1.77 8.01 0.94
CA LEU A 33 -3.22 8.11 0.81
C LEU A 33 -3.82 8.89 1.99
N PRO A 34 -4.82 9.76 1.78
CA PRO A 34 -5.62 10.32 2.87
C PRO A 34 -6.17 9.24 3.74
N MET A 35 -6.13 9.49 5.05
CA MET A 35 -6.53 8.56 6.09
C MET A 35 -7.82 7.83 5.68
N PRO A 36 -7.73 6.55 5.29
CA PRO A 36 -8.90 5.84 4.82
C PRO A 36 -9.84 5.59 5.99
N VAL A 37 -11.13 5.74 5.74
CA VAL A 37 -12.19 5.17 6.55
C VAL A 37 -11.88 3.67 6.70
N LYS A 38 -11.44 3.24 7.89
CA LYS A 38 -11.13 1.86 8.32
C LYS A 38 -11.20 0.78 7.23
N GLY A 39 -10.05 0.17 6.89
CA GLY A 39 -10.00 -1.19 6.35
C GLY A 39 -9.51 -1.38 4.91
N GLU A 40 -8.70 -0.47 4.34
CA GLU A 40 -8.03 -0.79 3.07
C GLU A 40 -6.91 -1.82 3.27
N ASP A 41 -7.02 -2.94 2.56
CA ASP A 41 -6.01 -4.00 2.46
C ASP A 41 -4.72 -3.53 1.75
N CYS A 42 -3.66 -4.35 1.84
CA CYS A 42 -2.43 -4.10 1.12
C CYS A 42 -2.67 -4.12 -0.41
N LEU A 43 -2.39 -3.00 -1.08
CA LEU A 43 -2.47 -2.86 -2.54
C LEU A 43 -1.07 -2.96 -3.16
N CYS A 44 -0.96 -3.37 -4.42
CA CYS A 44 0.29 -3.31 -5.19
C CYS A 44 0.69 -1.86 -5.56
N ARG A 45 1.94 -1.67 -6.00
CA ARG A 45 2.51 -0.33 -6.30
C ARG A 45 1.69 0.51 -7.25
N ASP A 46 1.21 -0.11 -8.32
CA ASP A 46 0.41 0.56 -9.32
C ASP A 46 -0.98 0.94 -8.77
N CYS A 47 -1.64 0.03 -8.05
CA CYS A 47 -2.93 0.29 -7.42
C CYS A 47 -2.85 1.36 -6.32
N LEU A 48 -1.77 1.36 -5.52
CA LEU A 48 -1.52 2.37 -4.50
C LEU A 48 -1.30 3.74 -5.13
N ARG A 49 -0.46 3.84 -6.16
CA ARG A 49 -0.24 5.10 -6.90
C ARG A 49 -1.51 5.63 -7.55
N LYS A 50 -2.32 4.75 -8.16
CA LYS A 50 -3.62 5.14 -8.73
C LYS A 50 -4.60 5.62 -7.67
N ALA A 51 -4.59 5.01 -6.49
CA ALA A 51 -5.40 5.44 -5.35
C ALA A 51 -4.93 6.83 -4.85
N ALA A 52 -3.61 7.03 -4.69
CA ALA A 52 -3.03 8.29 -4.24
C ALA A 52 -3.23 9.43 -5.25
N ALA A 53 -3.18 9.13 -6.55
CA ALA A 53 -3.50 10.09 -7.60
C ALA A 53 -4.98 10.52 -7.59
N ARG A 54 -5.87 9.68 -7.07
CA ARG A 54 -7.32 9.93 -7.01
C ARG A 54 -7.75 10.61 -5.71
N SER A 55 -6.93 10.52 -4.67
CA SER A 55 -7.12 11.19 -3.39
C SER A 55 -5.76 11.72 -2.89
N PRO A 56 -5.42 13.00 -3.13
CA PRO A 56 -4.07 13.53 -2.87
C PRO A 56 -3.74 13.88 -1.41
N ASP A 57 -4.56 13.51 -0.42
CA ASP A 57 -4.44 14.06 0.94
C ASP A 57 -3.93 13.07 2.00
N GLY A 58 -2.84 12.33 1.74
CA GLY A 58 -2.23 11.44 2.73
C GLY A 58 -1.52 12.12 3.89
N ALA A 59 -2.31 12.77 4.74
CA ALA A 59 -1.88 13.50 5.91
C ALA A 59 -1.40 12.57 7.02
N GLN A 60 -0.15 12.83 7.39
CA GLN A 60 0.59 12.30 8.52
C GLN A 60 0.00 12.84 9.83
N ALA A 61 0.09 12.04 10.90
CA ALA A 61 0.17 12.58 12.25
C ALA A 61 1.62 13.05 12.53
#